data_AF-W0FL24-F1
#
_entry.id   AF-W0FL24-F1
#
_cell.length_a   1.000
_cell.length_b   1.000
_cell.length_c   1.000
_cell.angle_alpha   90.00
_cell.angle_beta   90.00
_cell.angle_gamma   90.00
#
_symmetry.space_group_name_H-M   'P 1'
#
loop_
_entity.id
_entity.type
_entity.pdbx_description
1 polymer ?
#
loop_
_entity_poly.entity_id
_entity_poly.type
_entity_poly.pdbx_seq_one_letter_code
_entity_poly.pdbx_strand_id
1 'polypeptide(L)'
;MKEFIAYLDRKISEGKAEIITLEADGRKDDANFAKVRTNIYDVCRTVSRTLADRPGAGISAVMAQLNRFRTAWSAALEKAKQHDDINAVAVEETKLAALEDIIAHFPEVTGA
;
A
#
# COMPACT_ATOMS: atom_id res chain seq x y z
N MET A 1 14.32 -3.02 8.98
CA MET A 1 14.12 -3.02 7.50
C MET A 1 13.84 -4.39 6.91
N LYS A 2 14.67 -5.42 7.16
CA LYS A 2 14.41 -6.79 6.66
C LYS A 2 13.04 -7.32 7.07
N GLU A 3 12.68 -7.19 8.34
CA GLU A 3 11.36 -7.59 8.87
C GLU A 3 10.20 -6.83 8.21
N PHE A 4 10.33 -5.51 8.02
CA PHE A 4 9.31 -4.73 7.31
C PHE A 4 9.13 -5.17 5.86
N ILE A 5 10.22 -5.47 5.16
CA ILE A 5 10.17 -5.99 3.78
C ILE A 5 9.50 -7.36 3.76
N ALA A 6 9.83 -8.24 4.72
CA ALA A 6 9.20 -9.55 4.85
C ALA A 6 7.69 -9.45 5.15
N TYR A 7 7.29 -8.49 5.99
CA TYR A 7 5.88 -8.17 6.23
C TYR A 7 5.15 -7.81 4.92
N LEU A 8 5.73 -6.94 4.09
CA LEU A 8 5.15 -6.57 2.81
C LEU A 8 5.13 -7.75 1.81
N ASP A 9 6.19 -8.56 1.76
CA ASP A 9 6.24 -9.80 0.97
C ASP A 9 5.10 -10.76 1.35
N ARG A 10 4.81 -10.91 2.65
CA ARG A 10 3.69 -11.70 3.15
C ARG A 10 2.34 -11.14 2.69
N LYS A 11 2.09 -9.84 2.92
CA LYS A 11 0.85 -9.17 2.50
C LYS A 11 0.59 -9.27 1.00
N ILE A 12 1.63 -9.18 0.18
CA ILE A 12 1.53 -9.37 -1.28
C ILE A 12 1.12 -10.81 -1.60
N SER A 13 1.70 -11.80 -0.92
CA SER A 13 1.39 -13.21 -1.14
C SER A 13 -0.05 -13.55 -0.73
N GLU A 14 -0.48 -13.06 0.44
CA GLU A 14 -1.86 -13.18 0.93
C GLU A 14 -2.86 -12.53 -0.05
N GLY A 15 -2.57 -11.30 -0.50
CA GLY A 15 -3.42 -10.60 -1.47
C GLY A 15 -3.53 -11.32 -2.81
N LYS A 16 -2.43 -11.93 -3.31
CA LYS A 16 -2.48 -12.75 -4.53
C LYS A 16 -3.37 -13.98 -4.38
N ALA A 17 -3.31 -14.66 -3.24
CA ALA A 17 -4.16 -15.82 -2.97
C ALA A 17 -5.65 -15.43 -2.86
N GLU A 18 -5.92 -14.29 -2.23
CA GLU A 18 -7.27 -13.71 -2.12
C GLU A 18 -7.84 -13.34 -3.50
N ILE A 19 -7.06 -12.69 -4.36
CA ILE A 19 -7.48 -12.34 -5.73
C ILE A 19 -7.90 -13.59 -6.50
N ILE A 20 -7.09 -14.66 -6.46
CA ILE A 20 -7.40 -15.92 -7.15
C ILE A 20 -8.72 -16.51 -6.65
N THR A 21 -8.93 -16.50 -5.33
CA THR A 21 -10.16 -17.01 -4.71
C THR A 21 -11.38 -16.20 -5.16
N LEU A 22 -11.30 -14.86 -5.09
CA LEU A 22 -12.38 -13.97 -5.47
C LEU A 22 -12.73 -14.07 -6.96
N GLU A 23 -11.73 -14.23 -7.83
CA GLU A 23 -11.94 -14.45 -9.26
C GLU A 23 -12.62 -15.79 -9.55
N ALA A 24 -12.22 -16.86 -8.84
CA ALA A 24 -12.85 -18.17 -8.96
C ALA A 24 -14.33 -18.15 -8.52
N ASP A 25 -14.65 -17.34 -7.49
CA ASP A 25 -16.01 -17.14 -6.99
C ASP A 25 -16.84 -16.15 -7.84
N GLY A 26 -16.26 -15.60 -8.92
CA GLY A 26 -16.94 -14.62 -9.79
C GLY A 26 -17.11 -13.22 -9.18
N ARG A 27 -16.47 -12.94 -8.03
CA ARG A 27 -16.53 -11.68 -7.28
C ARG A 27 -15.55 -10.64 -7.83
N LYS A 28 -15.82 -10.19 -9.07
CA LYS A 28 -14.88 -9.34 -9.84
C LYS A 28 -14.54 -8.01 -9.19
N ASP A 29 -15.51 -7.32 -8.59
CA ASP A 29 -15.27 -6.02 -7.97
C ASP A 29 -14.39 -6.15 -6.73
N ASP A 30 -14.67 -7.15 -5.89
CA ASP A 30 -13.83 -7.48 -4.73
C ASP A 30 -12.40 -7.85 -5.16
N ALA A 31 -12.26 -8.65 -6.23
CA ALA A 31 -10.96 -8.99 -6.79
C ALA A 31 -10.20 -7.75 -7.28
N ASN A 32 -10.90 -6.77 -7.86
CA ASN A 32 -10.30 -5.51 -8.29
C ASN A 32 -9.79 -4.69 -7.10
N PHE A 33 -10.57 -4.59 -6.01
CA PHE A 33 -10.10 -3.92 -4.79
C PHE A 33 -8.90 -4.65 -4.16
N ALA A 34 -8.93 -5.99 -4.12
CA ALA A 34 -7.80 -6.78 -3.65
C ALA A 34 -6.53 -6.56 -4.51
N LYS A 35 -6.67 -6.41 -5.84
CA LYS A 35 -5.57 -6.04 -6.75
C LYS A 35 -5.02 -4.66 -6.44
N VAL A 36 -5.87 -3.65 -6.23
CA VAL A 36 -5.45 -2.30 -5.84
C VAL A 36 -4.65 -2.34 -4.55
N ARG A 37 -5.18 -2.98 -3.49
CA ARG A 37 -4.49 -3.13 -2.21
C ARG A 37 -3.14 -3.84 -2.35
N THR A 38 -3.10 -4.95 -3.09
CA THR A 38 -1.88 -5.72 -3.34
C THR A 38 -0.81 -4.89 -4.05
N ASN A 39 -1.23 -4.06 -5.02
CA ASN A 39 -0.32 -3.16 -5.72
C ASN A 39 0.32 -2.13 -4.77
N ILE A 40 -0.42 -1.62 -3.80
CA ILE A 40 0.12 -0.66 -2.82
C ILE A 40 1.17 -1.30 -1.92
N TYR A 41 0.97 -2.54 -1.48
CA TYR A 41 1.99 -3.28 -0.77
C TYR A 41 3.28 -3.44 -1.60
N ASP A 42 3.16 -3.74 -2.90
CA ASP A 42 4.32 -3.91 -3.79
C ASP A 42 5.05 -2.61 -4.11
N VAL A 43 4.33 -1.51 -4.32
CA VAL A 43 4.92 -0.17 -4.48
C VAL A 43 5.71 0.21 -3.23
N CYS A 44 5.10 0.06 -2.05
CA CYS A 44 5.77 0.36 -0.78
C CYS A 44 6.98 -0.54 -0.55
N ARG A 45 6.90 -1.82 -0.90
CA ARG A 45 8.01 -2.77 -0.80
C ARG A 45 9.17 -2.37 -1.69
N THR A 46 8.88 -2.07 -2.96
CA THR A 46 9.89 -1.68 -3.95
C THR A 46 10.65 -0.44 -3.48
N VAL A 47 9.93 0.58 -3.04
CA VAL A 47 10.53 1.82 -2.55
C VAL A 47 11.31 1.60 -1.25
N SER A 48 10.78 0.78 -0.34
CA SER A 48 11.46 0.45 0.92
C SER A 48 12.77 -0.31 0.70
N ARG A 49 12.81 -1.25 -0.25
CA ARG A 49 14.06 -1.93 -0.67
C ARG A 49 15.06 -0.95 -1.25
N THR A 50 14.64 -0.16 -2.23
CA THR A 50 15.49 0.85 -2.87
C THR A 50 16.08 1.85 -1.87
N LEU A 51 15.29 2.28 -0.89
CA LEU A 51 15.77 3.17 0.17
C LEU A 51 16.67 2.45 1.18
N ALA A 52 16.36 1.21 1.57
CA ALA A 52 17.19 0.44 2.50
C ALA A 52 18.58 0.11 1.94
N ASP A 53 18.70 -0.06 0.62
CA ASP A 53 19.98 -0.32 -0.05
C ASP A 53 20.84 0.93 -0.24
N ARG A 54 20.28 2.13 0.00
CA ARG A 54 21.01 3.40 -0.15
C ARG A 54 21.85 3.70 1.10
N PRO A 55 23.17 3.95 0.97
CA PRO A 55 24.01 4.32 2.10
C PRO A 55 23.49 5.57 2.81
N GLY A 56 23.29 5.49 4.13
CA GLY A 56 22.79 6.58 4.97
C GLY A 56 21.26 6.80 4.92
N ALA A 57 20.53 6.08 4.07
CA ALA A 57 19.06 6.07 4.11
C ALA A 57 18.59 5.04 5.14
N GLY A 58 18.22 5.55 6.32
CA GLY A 58 17.68 4.73 7.41
C GLY A 58 16.17 4.56 7.36
N ILE A 59 15.64 4.01 8.46
CA ILE A 59 14.21 3.87 8.77
C ILE A 59 13.45 5.19 8.54
N SER A 60 14.04 6.33 8.92
CA SER A 60 13.44 7.66 8.78
C SER A 60 13.20 8.06 7.32
N ALA A 61 14.06 7.65 6.38
CA ALA A 61 13.88 7.94 4.96
C ALA A 61 12.69 7.17 4.37
N VAL A 62 12.51 5.92 4.80
CA VAL A 62 11.36 5.09 4.40
C VAL A 62 10.08 5.69 4.95
N MET A 63 10.03 6.01 6.25
CA MET A 63 8.86 6.62 6.86
C MET A 63 8.50 7.98 6.21
N ALA A 64 9.49 8.81 5.92
CA ALA A 64 9.27 10.07 5.20
C ALA A 64 8.66 9.83 3.82
N GLN A 65 9.08 8.79 3.12
CA GLN A 65 8.54 8.45 1.81
C GLN A 65 7.10 7.88 1.88
N LEU A 66 6.79 7.06 2.88
CA LEU A 66 5.41 6.59 3.12
C LEU A 66 4.47 7.78 3.42
N ASN A 67 4.91 8.73 4.23
CA ASN A 67 4.15 9.95 4.51
C ASN A 67 3.95 10.82 3.26
N ARG A 68 4.94 10.87 2.35
CA ARG A 68 4.77 11.55 1.05
C ARG A 68 3.69 10.89 0.20
N PHE A 69 3.63 9.55 0.17
CA PHE A 69 2.53 8.85 -0.51
C PHE A 69 1.19 9.17 0.12
N ARG A 70 1.10 9.20 1.46
CA ARG A 70 -0.12 9.56 2.17
C ARG A 70 -0.61 10.95 1.73
N THR A 71 0.25 11.96 1.78
CA THR A 71 -0.11 13.31 1.33
C THR A 71 -0.57 13.34 -0.13
N ALA A 72 0.16 12.68 -1.03
CA ALA A 72 -0.15 12.68 -2.46
C ALA A 72 -1.48 11.98 -2.76
N TRP A 73 -1.73 10.82 -2.16
CA TRP A 73 -2.96 10.06 -2.39
C TRP A 73 -4.17 10.67 -1.69
N SER A 74 -4.00 11.32 -0.53
CA SER A 74 -5.07 12.14 0.07
C SER A 74 -5.48 13.29 -0.85
N ALA A 75 -4.52 13.97 -1.48
CA ALA A 75 -4.85 15.02 -2.46
C ALA A 75 -5.57 14.45 -3.70
N ALA A 76 -5.19 13.25 -4.16
CA ALA A 76 -5.88 12.57 -5.26
C ALA A 76 -7.33 12.19 -4.91
N LEU A 77 -7.56 11.68 -3.68
CA LEU A 77 -8.90 11.39 -3.18
C LEU A 77 -9.78 12.64 -3.14
N GLU A 78 -9.28 13.75 -2.60
CA GLU A 78 -10.05 15.00 -2.54
C GLU A 78 -10.39 15.52 -3.94
N LYS A 79 -9.46 15.37 -4.89
CA LYS A 79 -9.74 15.70 -6.29
C LYS A 79 -10.81 14.78 -6.89
N ALA A 80 -10.76 13.47 -6.64
CA ALA A 80 -11.78 12.54 -7.12
C ALA A 80 -13.18 12.88 -6.58
N LYS A 81 -13.28 13.24 -5.29
CA LYS A 81 -14.52 13.71 -4.66
C LYS A 81 -15.06 14.98 -5.31
N GLN A 82 -14.19 15.95 -5.62
CA GLN A 82 -14.59 17.21 -6.27
C GLN A 82 -15.18 17.01 -7.68
N HIS A 83 -14.82 15.91 -8.36
CA HIS A 83 -15.30 15.58 -9.69
C HIS A 83 -16.45 14.56 -9.69
N ASP A 84 -16.97 14.17 -8.51
CA ASP A 84 -17.99 13.12 -8.34
C ASP A 84 -17.61 11.78 -9.02
N ASP A 85 -16.31 11.49 -9.14
CA ASP A 85 -15.81 10.25 -9.74
C ASP A 85 -15.80 9.13 -8.69
N ILE A 86 -16.96 8.51 -8.50
CA ILE A 86 -17.20 7.47 -7.48
C ILE A 86 -16.21 6.31 -7.61
N ASN A 87 -15.84 5.93 -8.84
CA ASN A 87 -14.90 4.84 -9.08
C ASN A 87 -13.49 5.23 -8.64
N ALA A 88 -13.05 6.44 -9.00
CA ALA A 88 -11.77 6.97 -8.55
C ALA A 88 -11.74 7.13 -7.02
N VAL A 89 -12.83 7.61 -6.41
CA VAL A 89 -12.95 7.71 -4.94
C VAL A 89 -12.72 6.35 -4.28
N ALA A 90 -13.44 5.30 -4.71
CA ALA A 90 -13.30 3.97 -4.11
C ALA A 90 -11.89 3.39 -4.26
N VAL A 91 -11.24 3.64 -5.41
CA VAL A 91 -9.85 3.24 -5.64
C VAL A 91 -8.89 3.99 -4.72
N GLU A 92 -8.98 5.32 -4.64
CA GLU A 92 -8.08 6.12 -3.80
C GLU A 92 -8.29 5.85 -2.30
N GLU A 93 -9.52 5.60 -1.85
CA GLU A 93 -9.81 5.15 -0.49
C GLU A 93 -9.17 3.79 -0.20
N THR A 94 -9.27 2.84 -1.12
CA THR A 94 -8.62 1.53 -1.00
C THR A 94 -7.09 1.67 -0.90
N LYS A 95 -6.49 2.56 -1.70
CA LYS A 95 -5.06 2.82 -1.65
C LYS A 95 -4.62 3.40 -0.31
N LEU A 96 -5.35 4.40 0.18
CA LEU A 96 -5.07 5.05 1.46
C LEU A 96 -5.25 4.08 2.63
N ALA A 97 -6.32 3.28 2.64
CA ALA A 97 -6.53 2.27 3.68
C ALA A 97 -5.36 1.28 3.76
N ALA A 98 -4.88 0.80 2.60
CA ALA A 98 -3.71 -0.07 2.54
C ALA A 98 -2.44 0.63 3.04
N LEU A 99 -2.25 1.92 2.71
CA LEU A 99 -1.10 2.69 3.17
C LEU A 99 -1.12 2.95 4.67
N GLU A 100 -2.28 3.28 5.25
CA GLU A 100 -2.42 3.49 6.69
C GLU A 100 -2.13 2.20 7.47
N ASP A 101 -2.55 1.03 6.97
CA ASP A 101 -2.18 -0.27 7.52
C ASP A 101 -0.65 -0.48 7.51
N ILE A 102 0.03 -0.10 6.43
CA ILE A 102 1.49 -0.16 6.33
C ILE A 102 2.17 0.78 7.32
N ILE A 103 1.70 2.03 7.40
CA ILE A 103 2.26 3.06 8.28
C ILE A 103 2.08 2.67 9.75
N ALA A 104 0.92 2.12 10.12
CA ALA A 104 0.65 1.66 11.48
C ALA A 104 1.56 0.50 11.91
N HIS A 105 1.82 -0.46 11.03
CA HIS A 105 2.68 -1.60 11.33
C HIS A 105 4.19 -1.28 11.23
N PHE A 106 4.58 -0.19 10.56
CA PHE A 106 5.99 0.13 10.34
C PHE A 106 6.81 0.27 11.64
N PRO A 107 6.35 1.02 12.68
CA PRO A 107 7.04 1.10 13.97
C PRO A 107 7.19 -0.26 14.65
N GLU A 108 6.15 -1.09 14.61
CA GLU A 108 6.10 -2.40 15.30
C GLU A 108 7.20 -3.35 14.82
N VAL A 109 7.48 -3.34 13.50
CA VAL A 109 8.45 -4.25 12.88
C VAL A 109 9.84 -3.62 12.68
N THR A 110 9.97 -2.31 12.89
CA THR A 110 11.27 -1.61 12.75
C THR A 110 11.83 -1.10 14.06
N GLY A 111 11.06 -1.10 15.15
CA GLY A 111 11.44 -0.53 16.44
C GLY A 111 11.59 1.00 16.42
N ALA A 112 10.92 1.65 15.47
CA ALA A 112 10.98 3.09 15.20
C ALA A 112 10.02 3.89 16.08
#